data_AF-A0A2T0FE57-F1
#
_entry.id   AF-A0A2T0FE57-F1
#
_cell.length_a   1.000
_cell.length_b   1.000
_cell.length_c   1.000
_cell.angle_alpha   90.00
_cell.angle_beta   90.00
_cell.angle_gamma   90.00
#
_symmetry.space_group_name_H-M   'P 1'
#
loop_
_entity.id
_entity.type
_entity.pdbx_description
1 polymer ?
#
loop_
_entity_poly.entity_id
_entity_poly.type
_entity_poly.pdbx_seq_one_letter_code
_entity_poly.pdbx_strand_id
1 'polypeptide(L)'
;MVKLYGGAMTAEIPSVFVDASKFRPVPDTQEVFVGRVNNEDVSLIIDLLEPVEAETPIEALTAHADEVHRLSSPEKVDTIEVSSQVLNGHHVALRDDVVVTKEGTTVILFCLIQLKQYKTDLLITTVVQQRDGELPDDIVSDFSEARAVIRGFVESYKVIDPRLFKTS
;
A
#
# COMPACT_ATOMS: atom_id res chain seq x y z
N MET A 1 7.95 10.27 12.84
CA MET A 1 8.21 10.03 11.41
C MET A 1 9.30 8.99 11.26
N VAL A 2 9.09 8.03 10.37
CA VAL A 2 10.04 6.98 9.97
C VAL A 2 10.81 7.46 8.74
N LYS A 3 12.07 7.05 8.62
CA LYS A 3 12.92 7.28 7.44
C LYS A 3 12.75 6.10 6.48
N LEU A 4 12.52 6.40 5.21
CA LEU A 4 12.34 5.44 4.12
C LEU A 4 13.44 5.66 3.09
N TYR A 5 13.89 4.60 2.44
CA TYR A 5 14.92 4.59 1.40
C TYR A 5 16.20 5.30 1.84
N GLY A 6 16.75 4.86 2.98
CA GLY A 6 17.93 5.51 3.58
C GLY A 6 17.69 6.94 4.08
N GLY A 7 16.43 7.37 4.21
CA GLY A 7 16.04 8.72 4.62
C GLY A 7 15.81 9.69 3.46
N ALA A 8 15.80 9.21 2.22
CA ALA A 8 15.40 10.02 1.07
C ALA A 8 13.90 10.37 1.08
N MET A 9 13.09 9.59 1.80
CA MET A 9 11.70 9.91 2.12
C MET A 9 11.44 9.75 3.62
N THR A 10 10.37 10.39 4.09
CA THR A 10 9.87 10.22 5.46
C THR A 10 8.36 10.17 5.47
N ALA A 11 7.77 9.37 6.35
CA ALA A 11 6.31 9.33 6.57
C ALA A 11 6.00 9.00 8.04
N GLU A 12 4.77 9.19 8.47
CA GLU A 12 4.26 8.61 9.71
C GLU A 12 3.81 7.17 9.46
N ILE A 13 4.35 6.26 10.29
CA ILE A 13 3.96 4.86 10.36
C ILE A 13 3.74 4.57 11.84
N PRO A 14 2.64 3.90 12.23
CA PRO A 14 2.35 3.63 13.62
C PRO A 14 3.48 2.85 14.31
N SER A 15 3.79 3.20 15.56
CA SER A 15 4.90 2.59 16.32
C SER A 15 4.77 1.08 16.57
N VAL A 16 3.57 0.53 16.38
CA VAL A 16 3.30 -0.91 16.45
C VAL A 16 3.91 -1.70 15.29
N PHE A 17 4.28 -1.02 14.20
CA PHE A 17 4.91 -1.64 13.05
C PHE A 17 6.42 -1.79 13.26
N VAL A 18 6.93 -2.95 12.87
CA VAL A 18 8.33 -3.29 12.87
C VAL A 18 8.80 -3.43 11.43
N ASP A 19 9.92 -2.78 11.14
CA ASP A 19 10.63 -2.87 9.86
C ASP A 19 11.17 -4.29 9.63
N ALA A 20 10.73 -4.93 8.54
CA ALA A 20 11.07 -6.29 8.17
C ALA A 20 12.53 -6.43 7.68
N SER A 21 13.16 -5.35 7.20
CA SER A 21 14.55 -5.35 6.71
C SER A 21 15.56 -5.72 7.80
N LYS A 22 15.18 -5.55 9.08
CA LYS A 22 15.96 -5.95 10.25
C LYS A 22 16.14 -7.46 10.38
N PHE A 23 15.27 -8.25 9.74
CA PHE A 23 15.25 -9.70 9.85
C PHE A 23 15.61 -10.40 8.54
N ARG A 24 15.23 -9.82 7.41
CA ARG A 24 15.44 -10.39 6.07
C ARG A 24 15.70 -9.30 5.05
N PRO A 25 16.44 -9.58 3.97
CA PRO A 25 16.57 -8.61 2.87
C PRO A 25 15.20 -8.29 2.27
N VAL A 26 15.03 -7.03 1.88
CA VAL A 26 13.87 -6.47 1.17
C VAL A 26 14.41 -5.79 -0.10
N PRO A 27 13.71 -5.83 -1.25
CA PRO A 27 14.15 -5.13 -2.46
C PRO A 27 14.42 -3.65 -2.20
N ASP A 28 15.39 -3.06 -2.89
CA ASP A 28 15.79 -1.66 -2.69
C ASP A 28 14.67 -0.64 -3.00
N THR A 29 13.72 -1.03 -3.86
CA THR A 29 12.53 -0.22 -4.19
C THR A 29 11.43 -0.33 -3.14
N GLN A 30 11.56 -1.26 -2.19
CA GLN A 30 10.53 -1.59 -1.20
C GLN A 30 10.93 -1.24 0.22
N GLU A 31 9.94 -0.78 0.98
CA GLU A 31 9.97 -0.68 2.43
C GLU A 31 8.84 -1.53 2.99
N VAL A 32 9.17 -2.50 3.85
CA VAL A 32 8.21 -3.49 4.34
C VAL A 32 8.14 -3.43 5.86
N PHE A 33 6.94 -3.20 6.37
CA PHE A 33 6.65 -3.16 7.79
C PHE A 33 5.60 -4.21 8.13
N VAL A 34 5.74 -4.84 9.29
CA VAL A 34 4.77 -5.79 9.84
C VAL A 34 4.38 -5.38 11.24
N GLY A 35 3.09 -5.45 11.55
CA GLY A 35 2.57 -4.99 12.83
C GLY A 35 1.24 -5.63 13.15
N ARG A 36 0.65 -5.19 14.26
CA ARG A 36 -0.68 -5.62 14.67
C ARG A 36 -1.54 -4.38 14.92
N VAL A 37 -2.69 -4.33 14.27
CA VAL A 37 -3.66 -3.25 14.40
C VAL A 37 -4.99 -3.87 14.76
N ASN A 38 -5.59 -3.45 15.87
CA ASN A 38 -6.88 -3.97 16.36
C ASN A 38 -6.94 -5.51 16.44
N ASN A 39 -5.86 -6.12 16.94
CA ASN A 39 -5.62 -7.57 16.99
C ASN A 39 -5.41 -8.28 15.65
N GLU A 40 -5.61 -7.63 14.50
CA GLU A 40 -5.31 -8.21 13.19
C GLU A 40 -3.83 -8.05 12.83
N ASP A 41 -3.27 -9.06 12.17
CA ASP A 41 -1.91 -9.01 11.68
C ASP A 41 -1.89 -8.26 10.33
N VAL A 42 -1.11 -7.18 10.29
CA VAL A 42 -1.10 -6.23 9.18
C VAL A 42 0.31 -6.08 8.64
N SER A 43 0.47 -6.21 7.32
CA SER A 43 1.69 -5.82 6.62
C SER A 43 1.46 -4.56 5.80
N LEU A 44 2.40 -3.62 5.88
CA LEU A 44 2.45 -2.40 5.09
C LEU A 44 3.68 -2.46 4.19
N ILE A 45 3.45 -2.43 2.88
CA ILE A 45 4.48 -2.43 1.84
C ILE A 45 4.40 -1.09 1.12
N ILE A 46 5.54 -0.45 0.93
CA ILE A 46 5.66 0.80 0.15
C ILE A 46 6.66 0.51 -0.96
N ASP A 47 6.23 0.58 -2.22
CA ASP A 47 7.04 0.22 -3.39
C ASP A 47 7.16 1.40 -4.37
N LEU A 48 8.36 1.58 -4.90
CA LEU A 48 8.68 2.56 -5.94
C LEU A 48 8.61 1.87 -7.30
N LEU A 49 7.57 2.21 -8.07
CA LEU A 49 7.28 1.60 -9.35
C LEU A 49 7.47 2.58 -10.50
N GLU A 50 7.74 2.01 -11.68
CA GLU A 50 7.60 2.77 -12.92
C GLU A 50 6.13 3.11 -13.16
N PRO A 51 5.83 4.30 -13.70
CA PRO A 51 4.48 4.72 -13.99
C PRO A 51 3.91 3.88 -15.14
N VAL A 52 2.65 3.50 -15.01
CA VAL A 52 1.92 2.80 -16.07
C VAL A 52 1.23 3.78 -17.01
N GLU A 53 1.06 3.39 -18.28
CA GLU A 53 0.24 4.14 -19.23
C GLU A 53 -1.24 3.95 -18.89
N ALA A 54 -1.87 5.01 -18.38
CA ALA A 54 -3.27 5.03 -17.97
C ALA A 54 -3.85 6.45 -18.13
N GLU A 55 -5.15 6.56 -18.43
CA GLU A 55 -5.82 7.85 -18.58
C GLU A 55 -6.21 8.44 -17.22
N THR A 56 -6.47 7.57 -16.24
CA THR A 56 -6.90 7.97 -14.89
C THR A 56 -6.03 7.36 -13.78
N PRO A 57 -5.96 7.98 -12.58
CA PRO A 57 -5.29 7.39 -11.43
C PRO A 57 -5.89 6.04 -11.01
N ILE A 58 -7.19 5.84 -11.23
CA ILE A 58 -7.89 4.58 -10.94
C ILE A 58 -7.46 3.48 -11.91
N GLU A 59 -7.32 3.78 -13.19
CA GLU A 59 -6.80 2.83 -14.18
C GLU A 59 -5.34 2.46 -13.86
N ALA A 60 -4.51 3.45 -13.50
CA ALA A 60 -3.14 3.19 -13.08
C ALA A 60 -3.07 2.28 -11.85
N LEU A 61 -3.88 2.57 -10.83
CA LEU A 61 -3.95 1.74 -9.63
C LEU A 61 -4.49 0.34 -9.93
N THR A 62 -5.48 0.23 -10.81
CA THR A 62 -6.03 -1.06 -11.25
C THR A 62 -4.96 -1.91 -11.91
N ALA A 63 -4.16 -1.35 -12.82
CA ALA A 63 -3.07 -2.08 -13.46
C ALA A 63 -2.03 -2.60 -12.46
N HIS A 64 -1.63 -1.77 -11.49
CA HIS A 64 -0.70 -2.17 -10.41
C HIS A 64 -1.31 -3.23 -9.48
N ALA A 65 -2.56 -3.09 -9.07
CA ALA A 65 -3.23 -4.07 -8.21
C ALA A 65 -3.39 -5.42 -8.92
N ASP A 66 -3.75 -5.42 -10.20
CA ASP A 66 -3.90 -6.64 -11.00
C ASP A 66 -2.55 -7.36 -11.21
N GLU A 67 -1.43 -6.63 -11.29
CA GLU A 67 -0.07 -7.20 -11.25
C GLU A 67 0.18 -7.96 -9.94
N VAL A 68 -0.11 -7.32 -8.80
CA VAL A 68 0.06 -7.92 -7.47
C VAL A 68 -0.78 -9.19 -7.34
N HIS A 69 -2.04 -9.16 -7.79
CA HIS A 69 -2.91 -10.34 -7.80
C HIS A 69 -2.42 -11.43 -8.73
N ARG A 70 -1.90 -11.08 -9.91
CA ARG A 70 -1.35 -12.08 -10.83
C ARG A 70 -0.18 -12.84 -10.21
N LEU A 71 0.67 -12.15 -9.46
CA LEU A 71 1.82 -12.74 -8.77
C LEU A 71 1.41 -13.62 -7.59
N SER A 72 0.32 -13.28 -6.88
CA SER A 72 -0.18 -14.08 -5.76
C SER A 72 -1.14 -15.21 -6.18
N SER A 73 -1.69 -15.16 -7.40
CA SER A 73 -2.58 -16.16 -7.98
C SER A 73 -3.73 -16.58 -7.05
N PRO A 74 -4.59 -15.64 -6.62
CA PRO A 74 -5.70 -15.93 -5.72
C PRO A 74 -6.78 -16.76 -6.42
N GLU A 75 -7.63 -17.41 -5.63
CA GLU A 75 -8.79 -18.15 -6.16
C GLU A 75 -9.91 -17.20 -6.57
N LYS A 76 -10.07 -16.09 -5.84
CA LYS A 76 -11.05 -15.04 -6.11
C LYS A 76 -10.56 -13.69 -5.62
N VAL A 77 -10.90 -12.64 -6.37
CA VAL A 77 -10.74 -11.24 -5.99
C VAL A 77 -12.07 -10.53 -6.19
N ASP A 78 -12.56 -9.87 -5.14
CA ASP A 78 -13.71 -8.97 -5.21
C ASP A 78 -13.28 -7.56 -4.83
N THR A 79 -13.40 -6.60 -5.75
CA THR A 79 -13.14 -5.19 -5.45
C THR A 79 -14.35 -4.56 -4.77
N ILE A 80 -14.13 -4.03 -3.58
CA ILE A 80 -15.18 -3.49 -2.69
C ILE A 80 -15.34 -1.99 -2.88
N GLU A 81 -14.23 -1.27 -2.93
CA GLU A 81 -14.22 0.19 -2.99
C GLU A 81 -13.10 0.68 -3.89
N VAL A 82 -13.39 1.69 -4.71
CA VAL A 82 -12.40 2.40 -5.51
C VAL A 82 -12.69 3.88 -5.45
N SER A 83 -11.66 4.69 -5.20
CA SER A 83 -11.79 6.13 -5.21
C SER A 83 -10.51 6.81 -5.69
N SER A 84 -10.62 8.08 -6.09
CA SER A 84 -9.44 8.90 -6.34
C SER A 84 -9.70 10.35 -5.96
N GLN A 85 -8.62 11.04 -5.61
CA GLN A 85 -8.63 12.43 -5.18
C GLN A 85 -7.26 13.07 -5.42
N VAL A 86 -7.22 14.40 -5.37
CA VAL A 86 -5.96 15.15 -5.40
C VAL A 86 -5.62 15.61 -4.00
N LEU A 87 -4.48 15.17 -3.47
CA LEU A 87 -3.98 15.55 -2.15
C LEU A 87 -2.58 16.14 -2.27
N ASN A 88 -2.37 17.32 -1.69
CA ASN A 88 -1.09 18.05 -1.74
C ASN A 88 -0.52 18.20 -3.17
N GLY A 89 -1.41 18.32 -4.17
CA GLY A 89 -1.03 18.43 -5.59
C GLY A 89 -0.69 17.10 -6.28
N HIS A 90 -0.77 15.98 -5.56
CA HIS A 90 -0.55 14.63 -6.08
C HIS A 90 -1.89 13.92 -6.33
N HIS A 91 -1.95 13.14 -7.42
CA HIS A 91 -3.08 12.27 -7.68
C HIS A 91 -2.94 11.04 -6.79
N VAL A 92 -3.97 10.78 -5.99
CA VAL A 92 -4.05 9.64 -5.08
C VAL A 92 -5.24 8.79 -5.47
N ALA A 93 -5.05 7.49 -5.66
CA ALA A 93 -6.12 6.52 -5.85
C ALA A 93 -6.09 5.49 -4.73
N LEU A 94 -7.27 4.97 -4.36
CA LEU A 94 -7.46 3.95 -3.36
C LEU A 94 -8.30 2.82 -3.96
N ARG A 95 -7.97 1.57 -3.61
CA ARG A 95 -8.70 0.38 -4.03
C ARG A 95 -8.63 -0.66 -2.91
N ASP A 96 -9.78 -1.19 -2.54
CA ASP A 96 -9.89 -2.20 -1.50
C ASP A 96 -10.42 -3.50 -2.11
N ASP A 97 -9.64 -4.56 -1.96
CA ASP A 97 -9.94 -5.87 -2.51
C ASP A 97 -10.06 -6.90 -1.40
N VAL A 98 -11.07 -7.75 -1.52
CA VAL A 98 -11.20 -9.00 -0.78
C VAL A 98 -10.57 -10.10 -1.62
N VAL A 99 -9.60 -10.79 -1.05
CA VAL A 99 -8.83 -11.82 -1.74
C VAL A 99 -8.98 -13.15 -1.03
N VAL A 100 -9.54 -14.12 -1.75
CA VAL A 100 -9.70 -15.50 -1.27
C VAL A 100 -8.57 -16.36 -1.83
N THR A 101 -7.90 -17.06 -0.93
CA THR A 101 -6.85 -18.03 -1.25
C THR A 101 -7.14 -19.36 -0.56
N LYS A 102 -6.32 -20.38 -0.85
CA LYS A 102 -6.37 -21.67 -0.14
C LYS A 102 -6.11 -21.56 1.35
N GLU A 103 -5.37 -20.53 1.78
CA GLU A 103 -4.97 -20.33 3.17
C GLU A 103 -6.00 -19.51 3.95
N GLY A 104 -7.00 -18.96 3.27
CA GLY A 104 -8.06 -18.15 3.86
C GLY A 104 -8.32 -16.87 3.07
N THR A 105 -9.11 -16.00 3.67
CA THR A 105 -9.51 -14.73 3.10
C THR A 105 -8.73 -13.59 3.73
N THR A 106 -8.28 -12.66 2.90
CA THR A 106 -7.54 -11.47 3.31
C THR A 106 -8.13 -10.24 2.66
N VAL A 107 -7.93 -9.08 3.29
CA VAL A 107 -8.27 -7.80 2.68
C VAL A 107 -6.98 -7.09 2.32
N ILE A 108 -6.91 -6.61 1.07
CA ILE A 108 -5.79 -5.86 0.55
C ILE A 108 -6.28 -4.45 0.22
N LEU A 109 -5.69 -3.48 0.89
CA LEU A 109 -5.92 -2.06 0.65
C LEU A 109 -4.75 -1.52 -0.15
N PHE A 110 -5.02 -0.99 -1.33
CA PHE A 110 -4.03 -0.34 -2.18
C PHE A 110 -4.20 1.16 -2.14
N CYS A 111 -3.08 1.87 -2.13
CA CYS A 111 -3.02 3.31 -2.36
C CYS A 111 -1.92 3.62 -3.37
N LEU A 112 -2.30 4.29 -4.46
CA LEU A 112 -1.36 4.79 -5.44
C LEU A 112 -1.18 6.29 -5.24
N ILE A 113 0.07 6.75 -5.17
CA ILE A 113 0.42 8.17 -5.24
C ILE A 113 1.28 8.41 -6.48
N GLN A 114 0.76 9.19 -7.43
CA GLN A 114 1.51 9.51 -8.65
C GLN A 114 2.45 10.70 -8.42
N LEU A 115 3.75 10.42 -8.32
CA LEU A 115 4.80 11.42 -8.22
C LEU A 115 5.27 11.85 -9.61
N LYS A 116 4.36 12.51 -10.35
CA LYS A 116 4.55 12.85 -11.79
C LYS A 116 5.85 13.59 -12.08
N GLN A 117 6.32 14.45 -11.18
CA GLN A 117 7.58 15.18 -11.32
C GLN A 117 8.82 14.28 -11.32
N TYR A 118 8.70 13.07 -10.78
CA TYR A 118 9.75 12.06 -10.71
C TYR A 118 9.55 10.90 -11.68
N LYS A 119 8.43 10.87 -12.41
CA LYS A 119 8.01 9.73 -13.24
C LYS A 119 8.05 8.42 -12.43
N THR A 120 7.40 8.44 -11.27
CA THR A 120 7.36 7.31 -10.34
C THR A 120 5.97 7.19 -9.77
N ASP A 121 5.50 5.95 -9.68
CA ASP A 121 4.30 5.58 -8.97
C ASP A 121 4.72 5.00 -7.61
N LEU A 122 4.22 5.60 -6.53
CA LEU A 122 4.44 5.08 -5.18
C LEU A 122 3.22 4.25 -4.81
N LEU A 123 3.38 2.93 -4.77
CA LEU A 123 2.32 1.99 -4.41
C LEU A 123 2.46 1.61 -2.94
N ILE A 124 1.41 1.87 -2.16
CA ILE A 124 1.28 1.41 -0.80
C ILE A 124 0.28 0.26 -0.79
N THR A 125 0.69 -0.90 -0.27
CA THR A 125 -0.15 -2.09 -0.12
C THR A 125 -0.24 -2.45 1.35
N THR A 126 -1.45 -2.48 1.89
CA THR A 126 -1.73 -2.97 3.24
C THR A 126 -2.49 -4.28 3.13
N VAL A 127 -1.92 -5.37 3.66
CA VAL A 127 -2.60 -6.66 3.73
C VAL A 127 -3.03 -6.90 5.17
N VAL A 128 -4.31 -7.18 5.36
CA VAL A 128 -4.89 -7.54 6.66
C VAL A 128 -5.29 -9.02 6.60
N GLN A 129 -4.63 -9.83 7.43
CA GLN A 129 -5.00 -11.22 7.60
C GLN A 129 -5.98 -11.36 8.75
N GLN A 130 -7.16 -11.92 8.48
CA GLN A 130 -8.13 -12.23 9.53
C GLN A 130 -7.76 -13.52 10.23
N ARG A 131 -7.91 -13.55 11.56
CA ARG A 131 -7.65 -14.76 12.35
C ARG A 131 -8.77 -15.80 12.35
N ASP A 132 -10.02 -15.37 12.24
CA ASP A 132 -11.18 -16.26 12.43
C ASP A 132 -11.75 -16.81 11.12
N GLY A 133 -11.17 -16.44 9.97
CA GLY A 133 -11.50 -16.99 8.65
C GLY A 133 -12.82 -16.51 8.04
N GLU A 134 -13.64 -15.78 8.79
CA GLU A 134 -14.88 -15.15 8.31
C GLU A 134 -14.67 -13.66 8.06
N LEU A 135 -14.99 -13.22 6.84
CA LEU A 135 -15.09 -11.80 6.52
C LEU A 135 -16.19 -11.16 7.34
N PRO A 136 -16.00 -9.91 7.80
CA PRO A 136 -17.07 -9.20 8.45
C PRO A 136 -18.14 -8.78 7.45
N ASP A 137 -19.38 -8.67 7.93
CA ASP A 137 -20.51 -8.21 7.11
C ASP A 137 -20.30 -6.79 6.57
N ASP A 138 -19.56 -5.94 7.30
CA ASP A 138 -19.16 -4.58 6.88
C ASP A 138 -17.63 -4.45 6.84
N ILE A 139 -17.06 -4.92 5.73
CA ILE A 139 -15.64 -4.83 5.39
C ILE A 139 -15.15 -3.38 5.46
N VAL A 140 -15.98 -2.40 5.10
CA VAL A 140 -15.56 -1.00 5.08
C VAL A 140 -15.36 -0.49 6.50
N SER A 141 -16.31 -0.75 7.40
CA SER A 141 -16.17 -0.36 8.81
C SER A 141 -15.02 -1.10 9.50
N ASP A 142 -14.89 -2.39 9.27
CA ASP A 142 -14.01 -3.24 10.08
C ASP A 142 -12.52 -3.12 9.77
N PHE A 143 -12.17 -2.56 8.60
CA PHE A 143 -10.79 -2.22 8.24
C PHE A 143 -10.49 -0.71 8.33
N SER A 144 -11.28 0.05 9.09
CA SER A 144 -11.12 1.49 9.25
C SER A 144 -9.74 1.90 9.79
N GLU A 145 -9.16 1.11 10.71
CA GLU A 145 -7.83 1.37 11.27
C GLU A 145 -6.72 1.07 10.27
N ALA A 146 -6.86 0.03 9.45
CA ALA A 146 -5.92 -0.23 8.37
C ALA A 146 -5.94 0.90 7.32
N ARG A 147 -7.13 1.41 6.97
CA ARG A 147 -7.27 2.63 6.16
C ARG A 147 -6.67 3.86 6.85
N ALA A 148 -6.74 3.95 8.17
CA ALA A 148 -6.12 5.05 8.92
C ALA A 148 -4.59 5.03 8.81
N VAL A 149 -3.96 3.85 8.69
CA VAL A 149 -2.51 3.74 8.41
C VAL A 149 -2.17 4.37 7.06
N ILE A 150 -2.90 3.99 5.99
CA ILE A 150 -2.70 4.57 4.65
C ILE A 150 -2.94 6.09 4.69
N ARG A 151 -4.03 6.53 5.32
CA ARG A 151 -4.35 7.96 5.43
C ARG A 151 -3.25 8.74 6.13
N GLY A 152 -2.78 8.25 7.28
CA GLY A 152 -1.68 8.86 8.02
C GLY A 152 -0.40 8.92 7.19
N PHE A 153 -0.11 7.89 6.40
CA PHE A 153 1.01 7.91 5.46
C PHE A 153 0.84 9.00 4.39
N VAL A 154 -0.30 9.02 3.69
CA VAL A 154 -0.58 9.97 2.60
C VAL A 154 -0.55 11.42 3.08
N GLU A 155 -1.02 11.68 4.30
CA GLU A 155 -1.05 13.03 4.90
C GLU A 155 0.32 13.51 5.36
N SER A 156 1.25 12.60 5.65
CA SER A 156 2.53 12.93 6.30
C SER A 156 3.77 12.71 5.45
N TYR A 157 3.67 11.97 4.33
CA TYR A 157 4.85 11.63 3.54
C TYR A 157 5.53 12.87 2.96
N LYS A 158 6.85 12.82 2.88
CA LYS A 158 7.69 13.86 2.30
C LYS A 158 8.86 13.23 1.56
N VAL A 159 9.15 13.80 0.38
CA VAL A 159 10.40 13.56 -0.33
C VAL A 159 11.45 14.53 0.21
N ILE A 160 12.53 13.99 0.77
CA ILE A 160 13.65 14.74 1.35
C ILE A 160 14.80 14.85 0.35
N ASP A 161 15.12 13.74 -0.35
CA ASP A 161 16.18 13.69 -1.35
C ASP A 161 15.64 13.21 -2.70
N PRO A 162 15.38 14.12 -3.65
CA PRO A 162 14.89 13.77 -4.99
C PRO A 162 15.85 12.91 -5.82
N ARG A 163 17.11 12.73 -5.39
CA ARG A 163 18.06 11.85 -6.09
C ARG A 163 17.64 10.38 -6.03
N LEU A 164 16.77 10.01 -5.09
CA LEU A 164 16.15 8.68 -5.02
C LEU A 164 15.56 8.23 -6.36
N PHE A 165 14.94 9.15 -7.10
CA PHE A 165 14.24 8.85 -8.35
C PHE A 165 15.10 9.02 -9.60
N LYS A 166 16.38 9.38 -9.43
CA LYS A 166 17.31 9.48 -10.54
C LYS A 166 18.02 8.15 -10.68
N THR A 167 17.51 7.29 -11.55
CA THR A 167 18.30 6.19 -12.10
C THR A 167 19.47 6.81 -12.85
N SER A 168 20.68 6.53 -12.37
CA SER A 168 21.95 6.90 -13.01
C SER A 168 22.06 6.40 -14.44
#